data_AF-A0A1A3PWR3-F1
#
_entry.id   AF-A0A1A3PWR3-F1
#
_cell.length_a   1.000
_cell.length_b   1.000
_cell.length_c   1.000
_cell.angle_alpha   90.00
_cell.angle_beta   90.00
_cell.angle_gamma   90.00
#
_symmetry.space_group_name_H-M   'P 1'
#
loop_
_entity.id
_entity.type
_entity.pdbx_description
1 polymer ?
#
loop_
_entity_poly.entity_id
_entity_poly.type
_entity_poly.pdbx_seq_one_letter_code
_entity_poly.pdbx_strand_id
1 'polypeptide(L)'
;MPRSVAAYRYGSLFDQEQGRELLSGIRAGDAADEGLRRHTLSTREQWRTAIATQLAAGHARPWGDLPDRVRAEYLADADALIDQGMTPFWADHDPGPAPSPALEAEVFEFDRSMEWFMSFLDARHPQWRQTRVYPSSHIEEADPVEWDAWVTIAVSVSEEARRLWAQRYAEQTGEPEAADRAPLTPPPASAPAAARNVARIRFATAVGAVLAHRHQRRWLELPIDVKAAYLADAESLIGAELLFVG
;
A
#
# COMPACT_ATOMS: atom_id res chain seq x y z
N MET A 1 -20.97 10.86 22.84
CA MET A 1 -21.18 11.40 21.49
C MET A 1 -20.29 10.59 20.56
N PRO A 2 -20.82 10.00 19.47
CA PRO A 2 -20.01 9.21 18.57
C PRO A 2 -18.98 10.14 17.90
N ARG A 3 -17.72 9.71 17.92
CA ARG A 3 -16.63 10.38 17.21
C ARG A 3 -16.90 10.16 15.71
N SER A 4 -17.43 11.16 15.02
CA SER A 4 -17.47 11.17 13.56
C SER A 4 -16.02 11.13 13.09
N VAL A 5 -15.68 10.09 12.36
CA VAL A 5 -14.34 9.80 11.89
C VAL A 5 -14.55 9.51 10.41
N ALA A 6 -14.59 10.58 9.61
CA ALA A 6 -14.91 10.58 8.18
C ALA A 6 -14.44 9.27 7.50
N ALA A 7 -15.38 8.41 7.11
CA ALA A 7 -15.13 7.13 6.47
C ALA A 7 -14.06 7.27 5.38
N TYR A 8 -12.98 6.53 5.58
CA TYR A 8 -11.75 6.71 4.86
C TYR A 8 -11.63 5.74 3.70
N ARG A 9 -10.98 6.19 2.63
CA ARG A 9 -10.41 5.31 1.62
C ARG A 9 -9.17 4.63 2.20
N TYR A 10 -9.36 3.53 2.92
CA TYR A 10 -8.25 2.67 3.36
C TYR A 10 -8.23 1.32 2.67
N GLY A 11 -9.20 1.06 1.79
CA GLY A 11 -9.34 -0.20 1.07
C GLY A 11 -8.29 -0.44 -0.01
N SER A 12 -7.60 0.59 -0.48
CA SER A 12 -6.44 0.40 -1.35
C SER A 12 -5.53 1.60 -1.17
N LEU A 13 -4.22 1.36 -1.08
CA LEU A 13 -3.25 2.45 -1.22
C LEU A 13 -3.28 3.03 -2.66
N PHE A 14 -3.99 2.38 -3.60
CA PHE A 14 -4.02 2.70 -5.03
C PHE A 14 -5.42 2.58 -5.64
N ASP A 15 -5.83 3.61 -6.36
CA ASP A 15 -6.98 3.53 -7.27
C ASP A 15 -6.63 2.58 -8.44
N GLN A 16 -7.48 1.58 -8.70
CA GLN A 16 -7.18 0.46 -9.61
C GLN A 16 -8.13 0.34 -10.80
N GLU A 17 -8.77 1.43 -11.24
CA GLU A 17 -9.75 1.35 -12.33
C GLU A 17 -9.20 0.79 -13.67
N GLN A 18 -7.88 0.69 -13.89
CA GLN A 18 -7.32 0.15 -15.13
C GLN A 18 -7.15 -1.38 -15.20
N GLY A 19 -7.28 -2.12 -14.09
CA GLY A 19 -7.10 -3.59 -14.08
C GLY A 19 -8.32 -4.41 -14.51
N ARG A 20 -9.51 -3.78 -14.56
CA ARG A 20 -10.80 -4.46 -14.73
C ARG A 20 -11.09 -4.97 -16.15
N GLU A 21 -10.41 -4.48 -17.18
CA GLU A 21 -10.71 -4.84 -18.58
C GLU A 21 -10.07 -6.16 -19.05
N LEU A 22 -9.14 -6.77 -18.29
CA LEU A 22 -8.35 -7.92 -18.77
C LEU A 22 -8.85 -9.31 -18.36
N LEU A 23 -9.82 -9.44 -17.45
CA LEU A 23 -10.17 -10.75 -16.84
C LEU A 23 -11.67 -11.13 -16.91
N SER A 24 -12.49 -10.45 -17.71
CA SER A 24 -13.94 -10.71 -17.77
C SER A 24 -14.38 -11.97 -18.53
N GLY A 25 -13.45 -12.83 -18.95
CA GLY A 25 -13.78 -14.10 -19.60
C GLY A 25 -13.10 -15.26 -18.90
N ILE A 26 -13.87 -16.06 -18.15
CA ILE A 26 -13.84 -17.55 -18.11
C ILE A 26 -14.51 -18.03 -16.80
N ARG A 27 -15.65 -18.71 -16.93
CA ARG A 27 -16.24 -19.58 -15.89
C ARG A 27 -16.10 -21.04 -16.34
N ALA A 28 -15.55 -21.90 -15.47
CA ALA A 28 -16.15 -23.17 -15.00
C ALA A 28 -15.12 -24.14 -14.37
N GLY A 29 -15.32 -24.48 -13.09
CA GLY A 29 -15.13 -25.81 -12.46
C GLY A 29 -13.71 -26.41 -12.32
N ASP A 30 -13.25 -26.59 -11.07
CA ASP A 30 -12.16 -27.40 -10.48
C ASP A 30 -10.86 -27.65 -11.27
N ALA A 31 -10.88 -28.10 -12.53
CA ALA A 31 -9.70 -28.13 -13.40
C ALA A 31 -9.28 -26.71 -13.84
N ALA A 32 -10.26 -25.80 -13.95
CA ALA A 32 -9.98 -24.38 -14.14
C ALA A 32 -9.35 -23.75 -12.88
N ASP A 33 -9.66 -24.25 -11.69
CA ASP A 33 -9.09 -23.75 -10.43
C ASP A 33 -7.63 -24.18 -10.29
N GLU A 34 -7.26 -25.40 -10.68
CA GLU A 34 -5.86 -25.83 -10.66
C GLU A 34 -5.02 -25.20 -11.79
N GLY A 35 -5.63 -24.94 -12.96
CA GLY A 35 -5.00 -24.21 -14.07
C GLY A 35 -4.84 -22.72 -13.76
N LEU A 36 -5.86 -22.10 -13.16
CA LEU A 36 -5.81 -20.72 -12.66
C LEU A 36 -4.79 -20.61 -11.54
N ARG A 37 -4.81 -21.48 -10.52
CA ARG A 37 -3.79 -21.49 -9.45
C ARG A 37 -2.38 -21.66 -10.00
N ARG A 38 -2.14 -22.58 -10.95
CA ARG A 38 -0.81 -22.74 -11.56
C ARG A 38 -0.39 -21.53 -12.39
N HIS A 39 -1.31 -20.91 -13.13
CA HIS A 39 -1.05 -19.68 -13.86
C HIS A 39 -0.76 -18.53 -12.88
N THR A 40 -1.56 -18.37 -11.84
CA THR A 40 -1.44 -17.37 -10.77
C THR A 40 -0.11 -17.53 -10.01
N LEU A 41 0.27 -18.76 -9.66
CA LEU A 41 1.57 -19.07 -9.03
C LEU A 41 2.73 -18.76 -9.98
N SER A 42 2.63 -19.13 -11.25
CA SER A 42 3.64 -18.82 -12.27
C SER A 42 3.80 -17.31 -12.47
N THR A 43 2.71 -16.55 -12.50
CA THR A 43 2.74 -15.09 -12.60
C THR A 43 3.32 -14.46 -11.33
N ARG A 44 2.96 -14.95 -10.14
CA ARG A 44 3.54 -14.48 -8.87
C ARG A 44 5.04 -14.76 -8.78
N GLU A 45 5.49 -15.95 -9.13
CA GLU A 45 6.92 -16.31 -9.09
C GLU A 45 7.74 -15.48 -10.09
N GLN A 46 7.18 -15.17 -11.26
CA GLN A 46 7.79 -14.27 -12.24
C GLN A 46 7.95 -12.86 -11.68
N TRP A 47 6.88 -12.27 -11.13
CA TRP A 47 6.93 -10.94 -10.48
C TRP A 47 7.92 -10.91 -9.33
N ARG A 48 7.85 -11.92 -8.45
CA ARG A 48 8.74 -12.08 -7.31
C ARG A 48 10.20 -12.10 -7.72
N THR A 49 10.53 -12.88 -8.76
CA THR A 49 11.90 -12.99 -9.28
C THR A 49 12.35 -11.70 -9.96
N ALA A 50 11.47 -11.05 -10.72
CA ALA A 50 11.78 -9.79 -11.40
C ALA A 50 12.08 -8.66 -10.41
N ILE A 51 11.22 -8.48 -9.39
CA ILE A 51 11.40 -7.49 -8.32
C ILE A 51 12.69 -7.77 -7.55
N ALA A 52 12.92 -9.02 -7.13
CA ALA A 52 14.13 -9.40 -6.40
C ALA A 52 15.41 -9.16 -7.21
N THR A 53 15.37 -9.47 -8.51
CA THR A 53 16.50 -9.24 -9.43
C THR A 53 16.75 -7.74 -9.63
N GLN A 54 15.70 -6.94 -9.77
CA GLN A 54 15.82 -5.49 -9.93
C GLN A 54 16.37 -4.81 -8.68
N LEU A 55 15.92 -5.21 -7.48
CA LEU A 55 16.48 -4.75 -6.21
C LEU A 55 17.98 -5.10 -6.10
N ALA A 56 18.33 -6.35 -6.41
CA ALA A 56 19.73 -6.77 -6.40
C ALA A 56 20.60 -5.96 -7.39
N ALA A 57 20.09 -5.72 -8.60
CA ALA A 57 20.77 -4.91 -9.61
C ALA A 57 20.95 -3.45 -9.15
N GLY A 58 19.93 -2.85 -8.51
CA GLY A 58 20.01 -1.51 -7.91
C GLY A 58 21.12 -1.39 -6.86
N HIS A 59 21.40 -2.49 -6.15
CA HIS A 59 22.51 -2.59 -5.19
C HIS A 59 23.86 -3.00 -5.81
N ALA A 60 23.97 -3.00 -7.15
CA ALA A 60 25.14 -3.45 -7.90
C ALA A 60 25.56 -4.91 -7.56
N ARG A 61 24.58 -5.77 -7.27
CA ARG A 61 24.79 -7.20 -6.98
C ARG A 61 24.19 -8.07 -8.10
N PRO A 62 25.02 -8.68 -8.96
CA PRO A 62 24.53 -9.55 -10.03
C PRO A 62 23.78 -10.77 -9.45
N TRP A 63 22.56 -11.01 -9.91
CA TRP A 63 21.69 -12.07 -9.39
C TRP A 63 22.33 -13.46 -9.42
N GLY A 64 23.05 -13.78 -10.50
CA GLY A 64 23.72 -15.08 -10.69
C GLY A 64 24.85 -15.36 -9.70
N ASP A 65 25.44 -14.32 -9.12
CA ASP A 65 26.59 -14.42 -8.21
C ASP A 65 26.16 -14.37 -6.73
N LEU A 66 24.88 -14.16 -6.45
CA LEU A 66 24.36 -14.03 -5.10
C LEU A 66 24.25 -15.40 -4.39
N PRO A 67 24.79 -15.53 -3.16
CA PRO A 67 24.52 -16.70 -2.32
C PRO A 67 23.02 -16.88 -2.08
N ASP A 68 22.56 -18.13 -1.96
CA ASP A 68 21.14 -18.49 -1.78
C ASP A 68 20.47 -17.73 -0.65
N ARG A 69 21.18 -17.56 0.48
CA ARG A 69 20.68 -16.79 1.63
C ARG A 69 20.37 -15.32 1.27
N VAL A 70 21.18 -14.69 0.43
CA VAL A 70 21.00 -13.30 0.02
C VAL A 70 19.90 -13.21 -1.04
N ARG A 71 19.80 -14.19 -1.93
CA ARG A 71 18.66 -14.29 -2.86
C ARG A 71 17.33 -14.43 -2.11
N ALA A 72 17.31 -15.22 -1.03
CA ALA A 72 16.13 -15.39 -0.18
C ALA A 72 15.69 -14.08 0.50
N GLU A 73 16.63 -13.21 0.88
CA GLU A 73 16.32 -11.87 1.41
C GLU A 73 15.57 -11.03 0.37
N TYR A 74 16.11 -10.86 -0.85
CA TYR A 74 15.46 -10.10 -1.92
C TYR A 74 14.11 -10.70 -2.36
N LEU A 75 14.01 -12.03 -2.39
CA LEU A 75 12.74 -12.69 -2.71
C LEU A 75 11.67 -12.40 -1.66
N ALA A 76 12.07 -12.28 -0.39
CA ALA A 76 11.13 -11.96 0.67
C ALA A 76 10.76 -10.47 0.72
N ASP A 77 11.63 -9.58 0.23
CA ASP A 77 11.27 -8.18 -0.04
C ASP A 77 10.24 -8.09 -1.17
N ALA A 78 10.44 -8.87 -2.23
CA ALA A 78 9.48 -8.96 -3.33
C ALA A 78 8.13 -9.53 -2.89
N ASP A 79 8.12 -10.58 -2.05
CA ASP A 79 6.89 -11.11 -1.46
C ASP A 79 6.15 -10.04 -0.66
N ALA A 80 6.85 -9.27 0.18
CA ALA A 80 6.23 -8.21 0.97
C ALA A 80 5.56 -7.12 0.10
N LEU A 81 6.16 -6.77 -1.04
CA LEU A 81 5.57 -5.82 -1.99
C LEU A 81 4.32 -6.39 -2.68
N ILE A 82 4.37 -7.67 -3.09
CA ILE A 82 3.22 -8.35 -3.70
C ILE A 82 2.07 -8.47 -2.68
N ASP A 83 2.36 -8.88 -1.45
CA ASP A 83 1.37 -9.09 -0.39
C ASP A 83 0.73 -7.77 0.09
N GLN A 84 1.40 -6.64 -0.16
CA GLN A 84 0.87 -5.29 0.08
C GLN A 84 0.10 -4.71 -1.11
N GLY A 85 -0.09 -5.49 -2.18
CA GLY A 85 -0.84 -5.07 -3.37
C GLY A 85 -0.11 -4.06 -4.25
N MET A 86 1.22 -3.96 -4.14
CA MET A 86 2.03 -2.96 -4.86
C MET A 86 2.29 -3.32 -6.33
N THR A 87 1.87 -4.52 -6.75
CA THR A 87 2.12 -5.07 -8.09
C THR A 87 0.82 -5.18 -8.90
N PRO A 88 0.90 -5.17 -10.24
CA PRO A 88 -0.26 -5.44 -11.12
C PRO A 88 -0.88 -6.84 -10.94
N PHE A 89 -0.19 -7.75 -10.23
CA PHE A 89 -0.75 -9.02 -9.82
C PHE A 89 -1.91 -8.77 -8.85
N TRP A 90 -3.14 -8.86 -9.38
CA TRP A 90 -4.36 -8.78 -8.61
C TRP A 90 -4.83 -10.18 -8.25
N ALA A 91 -4.90 -10.45 -6.96
CA ALA A 91 -5.84 -11.44 -6.46
C ALA A 91 -6.92 -10.64 -5.73
N ASP A 92 -8.15 -10.70 -6.23
CA ASP A 92 -9.30 -10.14 -5.52
C ASP A 92 -9.39 -10.89 -4.19
N HIS A 93 -9.03 -10.20 -3.12
CA HIS A 93 -9.09 -10.71 -1.77
C HIS A 93 -10.23 -10.02 -1.04
N ASP A 94 -11.43 -10.11 -1.62
CA ASP A 94 -12.66 -9.88 -0.85
C ASP A 94 -12.61 -10.84 0.35
N PRO A 95 -12.49 -10.32 1.58
CA PRO A 95 -12.43 -11.16 2.78
C PRO A 95 -13.72 -11.96 2.98
N GLY A 96 -14.79 -11.60 2.26
CA GLY A 96 -16.08 -12.23 2.34
C GLY A 96 -16.74 -12.05 3.72
N PRO A 97 -17.89 -12.70 3.95
CA PRO A 97 -18.64 -12.53 5.19
C PRO A 97 -18.04 -13.28 6.40
N ALA A 98 -17.01 -14.11 6.20
CA ALA A 98 -16.43 -14.99 7.21
C ALA A 98 -14.90 -14.92 7.20
N PRO A 99 -14.31 -13.79 7.67
CA PRO A 99 -12.87 -13.61 7.70
C PRO A 99 -12.18 -14.61 8.61
N SER A 100 -10.93 -14.96 8.27
CA SER A 100 -10.13 -15.89 9.06
C SER A 100 -9.72 -15.29 10.42
N PRO A 101 -9.44 -16.10 11.46
CA PRO A 101 -8.94 -15.59 12.74
C PRO A 101 -7.63 -14.79 12.63
N ALA A 102 -6.78 -15.10 11.65
CA ALA A 102 -5.55 -14.35 11.40
C ALA A 102 -5.86 -12.95 10.84
N LEU A 103 -6.78 -12.87 9.87
CA LEU A 103 -7.23 -11.61 9.32
C LEU A 103 -7.93 -10.74 10.39
N GLU A 104 -8.73 -11.35 11.27
CA GLU A 104 -9.34 -10.66 12.40
C GLU A 104 -8.31 -10.05 13.37
N ALA A 105 -7.22 -10.78 13.63
CA ALA A 105 -6.12 -10.26 14.44
C ALA A 105 -5.45 -9.05 13.78
N GLU A 106 -5.23 -9.09 12.46
CA GLU A 106 -4.70 -7.95 11.72
C GLU A 106 -5.65 -6.74 11.73
N VAL A 107 -6.96 -6.96 11.55
CA VAL A 107 -7.96 -5.89 11.66
C VAL A 107 -7.91 -5.22 13.03
N PHE A 108 -7.78 -6.01 14.10
CA PHE A 108 -7.64 -5.49 15.45
C PHE A 108 -6.34 -4.69 15.66
N GLU A 109 -5.20 -5.19 15.17
CA GLU A 109 -3.93 -4.46 15.24
C GLU A 109 -3.97 -3.17 14.41
N PHE A 110 -4.68 -3.20 13.27
CA PHE A 110 -4.89 -2.01 12.47
C PHE A 110 -5.76 -0.98 13.20
N ASP A 111 -6.84 -1.40 13.86
CA ASP A 111 -7.69 -0.51 14.67
C ASP A 111 -6.90 0.21 15.78
N ARG A 112 -6.04 -0.52 16.49
CA ARG A 112 -5.12 0.07 17.48
C ARG A 112 -4.13 1.04 16.86
N SER A 113 -3.63 0.73 15.66
CA SER A 113 -2.70 1.60 14.94
C SER A 113 -3.40 2.88 14.45
N MET A 114 -4.67 2.75 14.06
CA MET A 114 -5.55 3.88 13.77
C MET A 114 -5.75 4.77 14.99
N GLU A 115 -5.98 4.23 16.19
CA GLU A 115 -6.06 5.05 17.42
C GLU A 115 -4.79 5.86 17.68
N TRP A 116 -3.62 5.26 17.46
CA TRP A 116 -2.34 5.96 17.54
C TRP A 116 -2.23 7.07 16.49
N PHE A 117 -2.58 6.77 15.22
CA PHE A 117 -2.50 7.72 14.13
C PHE A 117 -3.43 8.92 14.36
N MET A 118 -4.64 8.67 14.86
CA MET A 118 -5.59 9.73 15.23
C MET A 118 -5.05 10.59 16.38
N SER A 119 -4.42 9.98 17.38
CA SER A 119 -3.76 10.70 18.47
C SER A 119 -2.57 11.56 17.97
N PHE A 120 -1.83 11.06 16.98
CA PHE A 120 -0.75 11.78 16.33
C PHE A 120 -1.26 13.02 15.58
N LEU A 121 -2.35 12.90 14.82
CA LEU A 121 -2.99 14.02 14.14
C LEU A 121 -3.56 15.05 15.14
N ASP A 122 -4.20 14.59 16.21
CA ASP A 122 -4.69 15.45 17.30
C ASP A 122 -3.55 16.30 17.91
N ALA A 123 -2.37 15.71 18.12
CA ALA A 123 -1.22 16.40 18.67
C ALA A 123 -0.63 17.43 17.69
N ARG A 124 -0.63 17.15 16.39
CA ARG A 124 -0.13 18.06 15.34
C ARG A 124 -1.09 19.20 15.04
N HIS A 125 -2.39 18.95 15.12
CA HIS A 125 -3.44 19.89 14.75
C HIS A 125 -4.42 20.16 15.90
N PRO A 126 -3.99 20.68 17.06
CA PRO A 126 -4.88 20.84 18.22
C PRO A 126 -6.12 21.72 17.95
N GLN A 127 -6.07 22.52 16.87
CA GLN A 127 -7.13 23.41 16.42
C GLN A 127 -8.19 22.74 15.51
N TRP A 128 -7.94 21.54 14.96
CA TRP A 128 -8.81 20.96 13.92
C TRP A 128 -10.26 20.72 14.41
N ARG A 129 -10.41 20.42 15.71
CA ARG A 129 -11.72 20.26 16.36
C ARG A 129 -12.57 21.54 16.31
N GLN A 130 -11.92 22.70 16.15
CA GLN A 130 -12.58 24.00 16.02
C GLN A 130 -12.95 24.30 14.56
N THR A 131 -12.13 23.88 13.59
CA THR A 131 -12.38 24.09 12.16
C THR A 131 -13.36 23.06 11.58
N ARG A 132 -13.62 21.95 12.27
CA ARG A 132 -14.42 20.81 11.81
C ARG A 132 -13.94 20.20 10.48
N VAL A 133 -12.72 20.52 10.08
CA VAL A 133 -12.03 19.91 8.94
C VAL A 133 -11.03 18.94 9.53
N TYR A 134 -11.25 17.65 9.28
CA TYR A 134 -10.39 16.61 9.83
C TYR A 134 -9.06 16.57 9.05
N PRO A 135 -7.88 16.61 9.68
CA PRO A 135 -6.60 16.67 8.96
C PRO A 135 -6.37 15.48 8.00
N SER A 136 -6.93 14.30 8.30
CA SER A 136 -6.85 13.11 7.43
C SER A 136 -8.09 12.84 6.58
N SER A 137 -9.03 13.78 6.43
CA SER A 137 -10.12 13.59 5.46
C SER A 137 -9.61 13.47 4.01
N HIS A 138 -8.32 13.78 3.79
CA HIS A 138 -7.61 13.67 2.53
C HIS A 138 -6.18 13.18 2.78
N ILE A 139 -6.00 11.90 3.13
CA ILE A 139 -4.65 11.39 3.42
C ILE A 139 -3.71 11.53 2.20
N GLU A 140 -4.27 11.48 0.99
CA GLU A 140 -3.63 11.74 -0.31
C GLU A 140 -3.26 13.22 -0.54
N GLU A 141 -3.73 14.13 0.32
CA GLU A 141 -3.40 15.55 0.34
C GLU A 141 -2.65 15.94 1.64
N ALA A 142 -2.50 15.00 2.57
CA ALA A 142 -1.84 15.21 3.84
C ALA A 142 -0.39 15.66 3.66
N ASP A 143 0.12 16.41 4.63
CA ASP A 143 1.50 16.86 4.57
C ASP A 143 2.47 15.66 4.60
N PRO A 144 3.72 15.79 4.12
CA PRO A 144 4.64 14.66 4.00
C PRO A 144 4.86 13.87 5.30
N VAL A 145 4.80 14.53 6.45
CA VAL A 145 5.01 13.89 7.76
C VAL A 145 3.79 13.06 8.16
N GLU A 146 2.60 13.51 7.80
CA GLU A 146 1.35 12.78 8.02
C GLU A 146 1.22 11.60 7.07
N TRP A 147 1.64 11.77 5.82
CA TRP A 147 1.77 10.67 4.88
C TRP A 147 2.75 9.61 5.41
N ASP A 148 3.91 10.03 5.93
CA ASP A 148 4.88 9.12 6.56
C ASP A 148 4.30 8.37 7.77
N ALA A 149 3.51 9.05 8.60
CA ALA A 149 2.85 8.44 9.76
C ALA A 149 1.77 7.44 9.32
N TRP A 150 1.01 7.78 8.29
CA TRP A 150 0.01 6.89 7.70
C TRP A 150 0.64 5.63 7.11
N VAL A 151 1.62 5.75 6.23
CA VAL A 151 2.25 4.56 5.63
C VAL A 151 2.93 3.70 6.69
N THR A 152 3.38 4.28 7.81
CA THR A 152 3.95 3.51 8.93
C THR A 152 2.95 2.54 9.56
N ILE A 153 1.67 2.92 9.66
CA ILE A 153 0.62 2.03 10.20
C ILE A 153 -0.04 1.18 9.13
N ALA A 154 -0.10 1.66 7.88
CA ALA A 154 -0.72 0.92 6.80
C ALA A 154 0.07 -0.38 6.55
N VAL A 155 1.39 -0.29 6.42
CA VAL A 155 2.25 -1.44 6.06
C VAL A 155 2.38 -2.51 7.14
N SER A 156 1.89 -2.27 8.37
CA SER A 156 1.99 -3.25 9.46
C SER A 156 0.95 -4.36 9.39
N VAL A 157 -0.03 -4.24 8.49
CA VAL A 157 -1.08 -5.22 8.25
C VAL A 157 -1.25 -5.43 6.74
N SER A 158 -1.90 -6.52 6.35
CA SER A 158 -2.24 -6.78 4.95
C SER A 158 -3.22 -5.75 4.40
N GLU A 159 -3.27 -5.65 3.07
CA GLU A 159 -4.30 -4.85 2.39
C GLU A 159 -5.72 -5.33 2.72
N GLU A 160 -5.91 -6.65 2.78
CA GLU A 160 -7.18 -7.28 3.16
C GLU A 160 -7.68 -6.79 4.52
N ALA A 161 -6.80 -6.73 5.51
CA ALA A 161 -7.15 -6.27 6.85
C ALA A 161 -7.60 -4.81 6.83
N ARG A 162 -6.93 -3.95 6.05
CA ARG A 162 -7.32 -2.55 5.90
C ARG A 162 -8.67 -2.40 5.21
N ARG A 163 -8.94 -3.19 4.16
CA ARG A 163 -10.24 -3.24 3.47
C ARG A 163 -11.36 -3.65 4.42
N LEU A 164 -11.17 -4.76 5.14
CA LEU A 164 -12.16 -5.27 6.08
C LEU A 164 -12.42 -4.28 7.22
N TRP A 165 -11.36 -3.65 7.75
CA TRP A 165 -11.49 -2.59 8.75
C TRP A 165 -12.32 -1.43 8.21
N ALA A 166 -12.01 -0.95 6.99
CA ALA A 166 -12.70 0.19 6.37
C ALA A 166 -14.19 -0.08 6.17
N GLN A 167 -14.53 -1.28 5.67
CA GLN A 167 -15.91 -1.72 5.50
C GLN A 167 -16.67 -1.71 6.83
N ARG A 168 -16.11 -2.35 7.87
CA ARG A 168 -16.75 -2.42 9.20
C ARG A 168 -16.89 -1.05 9.84
N TYR A 169 -15.88 -0.21 9.66
CA TYR A 169 -15.88 1.15 10.15
C TYR A 169 -17.05 1.95 9.53
N ALA A 170 -17.23 1.88 8.21
CA ALA A 170 -18.35 2.51 7.50
C ALA A 170 -19.72 1.97 7.95
N GLU A 171 -19.85 0.65 8.11
CA GLU A 171 -21.08 0.01 8.62
C GLU A 171 -21.44 0.48 10.04
N GLN A 172 -20.45 0.65 10.92
CA GLN A 172 -20.67 1.05 12.31
C GLN A 172 -21.01 2.54 12.47
N THR A 173 -20.45 3.40 11.63
CA THR A 173 -20.62 4.86 11.77
C THR A 173 -21.70 5.44 10.86
N GLY A 174 -22.16 4.66 9.87
CA GLY A 174 -23.10 5.12 8.86
C GLY A 174 -22.50 6.15 7.89
N GLU A 175 -21.19 6.37 7.98
CA GLU A 175 -20.45 7.17 7.03
C GLU A 175 -20.12 6.28 5.83
N PRO A 176 -20.51 6.67 4.60
CA PRO A 176 -20.25 5.82 3.43
C PRO A 176 -18.75 5.67 3.24
N GLU A 177 -18.29 4.47 2.88
CA GLU A 177 -16.95 4.28 2.33
C GLU A 177 -16.72 5.38 1.29
N ALA A 178 -15.60 6.12 1.42
CA ALA A 178 -15.38 7.33 0.64
C ALA A 178 -15.62 7.04 -0.85
N ALA A 179 -16.70 7.59 -1.41
CA ALA A 179 -17.04 7.39 -2.82
C ALA A 179 -15.87 7.84 -3.70
N ASP A 180 -15.64 7.12 -4.82
CA ASP A 180 -14.63 7.49 -5.82
C ASP A 180 -14.81 8.96 -6.21
N ARG A 181 -13.96 9.82 -5.66
CA ARG A 181 -13.96 11.24 -5.98
C ARG A 181 -13.11 11.43 -7.23
N ALA A 182 -13.61 12.26 -8.12
CA ALA A 182 -12.92 12.62 -9.35
C ALA A 182 -11.47 13.02 -9.04
N PRO A 183 -10.47 12.47 -9.76
CA PRO A 183 -9.07 12.81 -9.53
C PRO A 183 -8.88 14.33 -9.59
N LEU A 184 -8.00 14.84 -8.73
CA LEU A 184 -7.65 16.26 -8.71
C LEU A 184 -7.26 16.70 -10.12
N THR A 185 -7.61 17.94 -10.48
CA THR A 185 -7.16 18.51 -11.74
C THR A 185 -5.63 18.46 -11.77
N PRO A 186 -5.03 17.83 -12.80
CA PRO A 186 -3.58 17.70 -12.85
C PRO A 186 -2.94 19.09 -12.79
N PRO A 187 -1.84 19.24 -12.03
CA PRO A 187 -1.16 20.51 -11.88
C PRO A 187 -0.69 21.01 -13.27
N PRO A 188 -0.68 22.33 -13.50
CA PRO A 188 -0.26 22.88 -14.76
C PRO A 188 1.18 22.46 -15.08
N ALA A 189 1.52 22.35 -16.36
CA ALA A 189 2.86 21.95 -16.79
C ALA A 189 3.97 22.89 -16.26
N SER A 190 3.64 24.14 -15.90
CA SER A 190 4.57 25.10 -15.29
C SER A 190 4.83 24.86 -13.80
N ALA A 191 4.07 23.97 -13.15
CA ALA A 191 4.27 23.65 -11.74
C ALA A 191 5.63 22.96 -11.52
N PRO A 192 6.25 23.13 -10.34
CA PRO A 192 7.46 22.40 -9.97
C PRO A 192 7.28 20.89 -10.14
N ALA A 193 8.35 20.17 -10.51
CA ALA A 193 8.28 18.72 -10.72
C ALA A 193 7.73 17.96 -9.49
N ALA A 194 8.07 18.42 -8.28
CA ALA A 194 7.53 17.86 -7.04
C ALA A 194 6.00 17.95 -6.94
N ALA A 195 5.41 19.05 -7.42
CA ALA A 195 3.95 19.21 -7.46
C ALA A 195 3.32 18.35 -8.56
N ARG A 196 4.02 18.12 -9.68
CA ARG A 196 3.54 17.26 -10.78
C ARG A 196 3.64 15.76 -10.49
N ASN A 197 4.53 15.37 -9.59
CA ASN A 197 4.84 13.97 -9.29
C ASN A 197 4.38 13.51 -7.90
N VAL A 198 3.44 14.22 -7.25
CA VAL A 198 3.01 13.90 -5.88
C VAL A 198 2.53 12.45 -5.74
N ALA A 199 1.73 11.95 -6.68
CA ALA A 199 1.25 10.56 -6.68
C ALA A 199 2.41 9.56 -6.73
N ARG A 200 3.36 9.76 -7.66
CA ARG A 200 4.57 8.94 -7.76
C ARG A 200 5.42 8.98 -6.49
N ILE A 201 5.61 10.17 -5.91
CA ILE A 201 6.38 10.33 -4.66
C ILE A 201 5.70 9.57 -3.52
N ARG A 202 4.38 9.70 -3.38
CA ARG A 202 3.60 8.99 -2.36
C ARG A 202 3.68 7.48 -2.55
N PHE A 203 3.61 7.02 -3.80
CA PHE A 203 3.79 5.61 -4.12
C PHE A 203 5.18 5.12 -3.74
N ALA A 204 6.23 5.84 -4.13
CA ALA A 204 7.59 5.50 -3.78
C ALA A 204 7.79 5.45 -2.25
N THR A 205 7.17 6.37 -1.50
CA THR A 205 7.16 6.34 -0.03
C THR A 205 6.46 5.09 0.51
N ALA A 206 5.31 4.69 -0.05
CA ALA A 206 4.61 3.49 0.38
C ALA A 206 5.45 2.22 0.13
N VAL A 207 6.04 2.10 -1.06
CA VAL A 207 6.97 1.01 -1.41
C VAL A 207 8.17 0.99 -0.46
N GLY A 208 8.80 2.14 -0.21
CA GLY A 208 9.89 2.27 0.74
C GLY A 208 9.49 1.91 2.17
N ALA A 209 8.27 2.25 2.59
CA ALA A 209 7.73 1.89 3.90
C ALA A 209 7.49 0.38 4.04
N VAL A 210 7.03 -0.30 2.99
CA VAL A 210 6.89 -1.77 2.99
C VAL A 210 8.25 -2.43 3.16
N LEU A 211 9.25 -2.01 2.38
CA LEU A 211 10.61 -2.52 2.49
C LEU A 211 11.20 -2.24 3.88
N ALA A 212 11.02 -1.03 4.42
CA ALA A 212 11.47 -0.69 5.77
C ALA A 212 10.81 -1.58 6.84
N HIS A 213 9.49 -1.79 6.75
CA HIS A 213 8.75 -2.63 7.67
C HIS A 213 9.22 -4.10 7.61
N ARG A 214 9.45 -4.63 6.41
CA ARG A 214 10.01 -5.97 6.21
C ARG A 214 11.39 -6.12 6.87
N HIS A 215 12.15 -5.03 6.95
CA HIS A 215 13.43 -4.94 7.66
C HIS A 215 13.29 -4.58 9.15
N GLN A 216 12.08 -4.65 9.72
CA GLN A 216 11.78 -4.34 11.12
C GLN A 216 12.11 -2.88 11.51
N ARG A 217 11.91 -1.95 10.57
CA ARG A 217 12.13 -0.52 10.76
C ARG A 217 10.82 0.23 10.60
N ARG A 218 10.59 1.21 11.48
CA ARG A 218 9.41 2.09 11.40
C ARG A 218 9.70 3.26 10.48
N TRP A 219 8.95 3.37 9.39
CA TRP A 219 9.17 4.38 8.35
C TRP A 219 9.27 5.81 8.92
N LEU A 220 8.31 6.23 9.74
CA LEU A 220 8.28 7.57 10.34
C LEU A 220 9.56 7.90 11.14
N GLU A 221 10.19 6.90 11.75
CA GLU A 221 11.35 7.06 12.64
C GLU A 221 12.70 6.98 11.89
N LEU A 222 12.68 6.68 10.59
CA LEU A 222 13.90 6.56 9.81
C LEU A 222 14.57 7.93 9.58
N PRO A 223 15.91 8.00 9.72
CA PRO A 223 16.70 9.13 9.25
C PRO A 223 16.49 9.40 7.75
N ILE A 224 16.62 10.66 7.35
CA ILE A 224 16.32 11.10 5.97
C ILE A 224 17.20 10.42 4.91
N ASP A 225 18.46 10.15 5.22
CA ASP A 225 19.41 9.44 4.38
C ASP A 225 19.03 7.96 4.21
N VAL A 226 18.53 7.32 5.26
CA VAL A 226 18.04 5.94 5.20
C VAL A 226 16.73 5.87 4.40
N LYS A 227 15.81 6.83 4.59
CA LYS A 227 14.61 6.96 3.75
C LYS A 227 14.97 7.12 2.28
N ALA A 228 15.95 7.97 1.98
CA ALA A 228 16.40 8.19 0.61
C ALA A 228 16.92 6.92 -0.07
N ALA A 229 17.58 6.02 0.68
CA ALA A 229 18.00 4.71 0.15
C ALA A 229 16.79 3.84 -0.24
N TYR A 230 15.80 3.69 0.63
CA TYR A 230 14.58 2.95 0.31
C TYR A 230 13.76 3.59 -0.82
N LEU A 231 13.74 4.92 -0.91
CA LEU A 231 13.11 5.62 -2.03
C LEU A 231 13.85 5.39 -3.35
N ALA A 232 15.18 5.24 -3.33
CA ALA A 232 15.94 4.88 -4.52
C ALA A 232 15.57 3.47 -5.03
N ASP A 233 15.40 2.51 -4.12
CA ASP A 233 14.91 1.17 -4.46
C ASP A 233 13.51 1.22 -5.04
N ALA A 234 12.61 1.97 -4.40
CA ALA A 234 11.25 2.16 -4.89
C ALA A 234 11.23 2.78 -6.29
N GLU A 235 11.98 3.86 -6.53
CA GLU A 235 12.05 4.51 -7.83
C GLU A 235 12.67 3.62 -8.91
N SER A 236 13.64 2.76 -8.53
CA SER A 236 14.20 1.74 -9.42
C SER A 236 13.15 0.72 -9.86
N LEU A 237 12.31 0.25 -8.92
CA LEU A 237 11.22 -0.68 -9.21
C LEU A 237 10.10 -0.05 -10.04
N ILE A 238 9.71 1.19 -9.72
CA ILE A 238 8.71 1.95 -10.49
C ILE A 238 9.24 2.25 -11.90
N GLY A 239 10.50 2.66 -12.03
CA GLY A 239 11.14 2.94 -13.31
C GLY A 239 11.30 1.70 -14.20
N ALA A 240 11.39 0.51 -13.60
CA ALA A 240 11.39 -0.78 -14.31
C ALA A 240 9.98 -1.29 -14.64
N GLU A 241 8.93 -0.50 -14.37
CA GLU A 241 7.52 -0.88 -14.56
C GLU A 241 7.12 -2.15 -13.78
N LEU A 242 7.83 -2.43 -12.69
CA LEU A 242 7.54 -3.58 -11.84
C LEU A 242 6.47 -3.31 -10.78
N LEU A 243 6.20 -2.03 -10.56
CA LEU A 243 5.20 -1.50 -9.64
C LEU A 243 4.41 -0.41 -10.38
N PHE A 244 3.09 -0.34 -10.17
CA PHE A 244 2.23 0.59 -10.90
C PHE A 244 1.79 1.78 -10.04
N VAL A 245 2.03 2.99 -10.54
CA VAL A 245 1.46 4.23 -9.98
C VAL A 245 0.08 4.39 -10.60
N GLY A 246 -0.98 4.20 -9.80
CA GLY A 246 -2.36 4.51 -10.18
C GLY A 246 -2.56 5.97 -10.57
#